data_AF-A0A7S1D8K3-F1
#
_entry.id   AF-A0A7S1D8K3-F1
#
_cell.length_a   1.000
_cell.length_b   1.000
_cell.length_c   1.000
_cell.angle_alpha   90.00
_cell.angle_beta   90.00
_cell.angle_gamma   90.00
#
_symmetry.space_group_name_H-M   'P 1'
#
loop_
_entity.id
_entity.type
_entity.pdbx_description
1 polymer ?
#
loop_
_entity_poly.entity_id
_entity_poly.type
_entity_poly.pdbx_seq_one_letter_code
_entity_poly.pdbx_strand_id
1 'polypeptide(L)'
;AIAAGASFGPTSLGIALNILKSGGVLNTPVGQLIVAAAVIDDMIALVVLSQLEALVGTITLRGVLIPVVSALLFLFVGGYIAIFILPGIIDKFILSKVSHESHGKIELAILLIMLLALMPATFYAKASYLMGAFVAGLSFCTSHALHDAFVGQFKRLLQWLMRIFFCR
;
A
#
# COMPACT_ATOMS: atom_id res chain seq x y z
N ALA A 1 14.03 22.06 -11.92
CA ALA A 1 14.92 20.88 -11.88
C ALA A 1 14.37 19.78 -10.97
N ILE A 2 14.18 20.02 -9.66
CA ILE A 2 13.69 18.99 -8.71
C ILE A 2 12.28 18.47 -9.07
N ALA A 3 11.35 19.35 -9.44
CA ALA A 3 10.01 18.93 -9.88
C ALA A 3 10.03 18.06 -11.15
N ALA A 4 10.91 18.37 -12.11
CA ALA A 4 11.09 17.57 -13.32
C ALA A 4 11.68 16.19 -12.99
N GLY A 5 12.63 16.11 -12.05
CA GLY A 5 13.14 14.83 -11.56
C GLY A 5 12.09 14.00 -10.83
N ALA A 6 11.26 14.62 -10.00
CA ALA A 6 10.17 13.94 -9.29
C ALA A 6 9.09 13.39 -10.24
N SER A 7 8.82 14.06 -11.37
CA SER A 7 7.88 13.56 -12.38
C SER A 7 8.38 12.33 -13.16
N PHE A 8 9.70 12.12 -13.24
CA PHE A 8 10.29 10.94 -13.89
C PHE A 8 10.55 9.78 -12.93
N GLY A 9 10.36 9.99 -11.62
CA GLY A 9 10.58 8.99 -10.59
C GLY A 9 9.64 7.78 -10.67
N PRO A 10 8.30 7.95 -10.63
CA PRO A 10 7.39 6.82 -10.40
C PRO A 10 7.36 5.84 -11.57
N THR A 11 7.58 4.57 -11.25
CA THR A 11 7.51 3.44 -12.18
C THR A 11 6.07 2.96 -12.30
N SER A 12 5.52 2.86 -13.52
CA SER A 12 4.13 2.41 -13.72
C SER A 12 3.94 0.91 -13.42
N LEU A 13 3.69 0.58 -12.14
CA LEU A 13 3.44 -0.78 -11.66
C LEU A 13 2.31 -1.48 -12.43
N GLY A 14 1.24 -0.76 -12.78
CA GLY A 14 0.09 -1.32 -13.50
C GLY A 14 0.44 -1.86 -14.90
N ILE A 15 1.31 -1.16 -15.63
CA ILE A 15 1.78 -1.60 -16.95
C ILE A 15 2.76 -2.76 -16.78
N ALA A 16 3.71 -2.65 -15.84
CA ALA A 16 4.68 -3.71 -15.56
C ALA A 16 3.99 -5.04 -15.15
N LEU A 17 2.97 -4.98 -14.28
CA LEU A 17 2.19 -6.15 -13.86
C LEU A 17 1.47 -6.81 -15.03
N ASN A 18 0.86 -6.02 -15.93
CA ASN A 18 0.20 -6.56 -17.12
C ASN A 18 1.20 -7.29 -18.02
N ILE A 19 2.38 -6.72 -18.25
CA ILE A 19 3.42 -7.34 -19.09
C ILE A 19 3.97 -8.61 -18.44
N LEU A 20 4.32 -8.57 -17.14
CA LEU A 20 4.83 -9.72 -16.40
C LEU A 20 3.81 -10.86 -16.33
N LYS A 21 2.52 -10.53 -16.21
CA LYS A 21 1.42 -11.50 -16.24
C LYS A 21 1.23 -12.11 -17.61
N SER A 22 1.21 -11.29 -18.68
CA SER A 22 1.13 -11.77 -20.07
C SER A 22 2.33 -12.62 -20.47
N GLY A 23 3.52 -12.33 -19.92
CA GLY A 23 4.73 -13.13 -20.13
C GLY A 23 4.84 -14.37 -19.24
N GLY A 24 3.88 -14.63 -18.35
CA GLY A 24 3.91 -15.79 -17.44
C GLY A 24 5.00 -15.76 -16.37
N VAL A 25 5.72 -14.64 -16.23
CA VAL A 25 6.89 -14.51 -15.33
C VAL A 25 6.56 -13.83 -14.00
N LEU A 26 5.30 -13.41 -13.78
CA LEU A 26 4.87 -12.72 -12.56
C LEU A 26 5.20 -13.48 -11.27
N ASN A 27 5.06 -14.81 -11.27
CA ASN A 27 5.32 -15.66 -10.10
C ASN A 27 6.78 -16.14 -10.00
N THR A 28 7.66 -15.70 -10.89
CA THR A 28 9.09 -16.00 -10.80
C THR A 28 9.76 -15.10 -9.77
N PRO A 29 10.90 -15.52 -9.16
CA PRO A 29 11.65 -14.66 -8.26
C PRO A 29 12.04 -13.32 -8.89
N VAL A 30 12.31 -13.30 -10.20
CA VAL A 30 12.63 -12.08 -10.96
C VAL A 30 11.39 -11.18 -11.09
N GLY A 31 10.22 -11.76 -11.41
CA GLY A 31 8.97 -11.01 -11.50
C GLY A 31 8.56 -10.38 -10.16
N GLN A 32 8.66 -11.15 -9.07
CA GLN A 32 8.39 -10.64 -7.72
C GLN A 32 9.39 -9.56 -7.29
N LEU A 33 10.67 -9.69 -7.65
CA LEU A 33 11.69 -8.66 -7.39
C LEU A 33 11.35 -7.35 -8.11
N ILE A 34 10.95 -7.42 -9.40
CA ILE A 34 10.57 -6.23 -10.18
C ILE A 34 9.35 -5.55 -9.56
N VAL A 35 8.33 -6.31 -9.16
CA VAL A 35 7.12 -5.78 -8.51
C VAL A 35 7.48 -5.12 -7.18
N ALA A 36 8.30 -5.77 -6.36
CA ALA A 36 8.75 -5.20 -5.09
C ALA A 36 9.56 -3.92 -5.29
N ALA A 37 10.46 -3.89 -6.28
CA ALA A 37 11.26 -2.71 -6.61
C ALA A 37 10.38 -1.54 -7.07
N ALA A 38 9.40 -1.78 -7.95
CA ALA A 38 8.47 -0.75 -8.42
C ALA A 38 7.61 -0.17 -7.29
N VAL A 39 7.15 -1.00 -6.34
CA VAL A 39 6.41 -0.54 -5.16
C VAL A 39 7.29 0.34 -4.25
N ILE A 40 8.54 -0.05 -4.00
CA ILE A 40 9.47 0.74 -3.20
C ILE A 40 9.79 2.08 -3.88
N ASP A 41 9.97 2.07 -5.20
CA ASP A 41 10.23 3.25 -6.01
C ASP A 41 9.07 4.26 -5.96
N ASP A 42 7.83 3.79 -6.14
CA ASP A 42 6.61 4.62 -5.99
C ASP A 42 6.51 5.24 -4.59
N MET A 43 6.89 4.49 -3.56
CA MET A 43 6.90 5.00 -2.18
C MET A 43 7.94 6.08 -1.96
N ILE A 44 9.14 5.93 -2.53
CA ILE A 44 10.18 6.96 -2.49
C ILE A 44 9.70 8.21 -3.25
N ALA A 45 9.06 8.03 -4.41
CA ALA A 45 8.49 9.14 -5.18
C ALA A 45 7.43 9.92 -4.38
N LEU A 46 6.57 9.24 -3.62
CA LEU A 46 5.60 9.89 -2.71
C LEU A 46 6.28 10.69 -1.58
N VAL A 47 7.39 10.19 -1.04
CA VAL A 47 8.19 10.94 -0.05
C VAL A 47 8.78 12.19 -0.68
N VAL A 48 9.38 12.07 -1.87
CA VAL A 48 9.98 13.20 -2.59
C VAL A 48 8.92 14.25 -2.98
N LEU A 49 7.72 13.82 -3.39
CA LEU A 49 6.61 14.71 -3.70
C LEU A 49 6.14 15.50 -2.47
N SER A 50 6.03 14.84 -1.31
CA SER A 50 5.73 15.50 -0.04
C SER A 50 6.76 16.59 0.31
N GLN A 51 8.02 16.40 -0.09
CA GLN A 51 9.06 17.44 0.08
C GLN A 51 8.91 18.60 -0.88
N LEU A 52 8.48 18.35 -2.12
CA LEU A 52 8.21 19.41 -3.08
C LEU A 52 7.09 20.33 -2.60
N GLU A 53 6.02 19.77 -2.01
CA GLU A 53 4.96 20.57 -1.39
C GLU A 53 5.46 21.40 -0.21
N ALA A 54 6.34 20.83 0.63
CA ALA A 54 6.98 21.55 1.73
C ALA A 54 7.93 22.66 1.24
N LEU A 55 8.58 22.49 0.08
CA LEU A 55 9.48 23.47 -0.54
C LEU A 55 8.75 24.65 -1.18
N VAL A 56 7.50 24.47 -1.60
CA VAL A 56 6.65 25.55 -2.13
C VAL A 56 6.13 26.46 -1.00
N GLY A 57 6.19 26.01 0.26
CA GLY A 57 5.89 26.78 1.47
C GLY A 57 7.11 27.43 2.15
N THR A 58 6.94 27.92 3.39
CA THR A 58 8.05 28.45 4.20
C THR A 58 9.03 27.33 4.58
N ILE A 59 10.23 27.38 4.01
CA ILE A 59 11.28 26.35 4.17
C ILE A 59 11.70 26.28 5.64
N THR A 60 11.15 25.30 6.35
CA THR A 60 11.57 24.94 7.71
C THR A 60 12.21 23.56 7.64
N LEU A 61 13.48 23.43 8.04
CA LEU A 61 14.21 22.14 8.04
C LEU A 61 13.43 21.01 8.76
N ARG A 62 12.71 21.34 9.84
CA ARG A 62 11.82 20.39 10.54
C ARG A 62 10.62 19.93 9.71
N GLY A 63 10.11 20.78 8.81
CA GLY A 63 8.98 20.46 7.94
C GLY A 63 9.31 19.44 6.87
N VAL A 64 10.59 19.32 6.50
CA VAL A 64 11.09 18.37 5.50
C VAL A 64 11.51 17.05 6.15
N LEU A 65 12.30 17.11 7.21
CA LEU A 65 12.87 15.93 7.88
C LEU A 65 11.81 15.03 8.54
N ILE A 66 10.79 15.61 9.16
CA ILE A 66 9.74 14.85 9.85
C ILE A 66 8.97 13.91 8.90
N PRO A 67 8.45 14.37 7.74
CA PRO A 67 7.77 13.49 6.79
C PRO A 67 8.67 12.41 6.20
N VAL A 68 9.96 12.69 5.90
CA VAL A 68 10.89 11.66 5.38
C VAL A 68 11.08 10.54 6.40
N VAL A 69 11.43 10.90 7.63
CA VAL A 69 11.71 9.92 8.68
C VAL A 69 10.44 9.16 9.04
N SER A 70 9.30 9.84 9.16
CA SER A 70 8.01 9.21 9.45
C SER A 70 7.61 8.21 8.36
N ALA A 71 7.78 8.56 7.08
CA ALA A 71 7.45 7.67 5.98
C ALA A 71 8.35 6.42 5.92
N LEU A 72 9.67 6.57 6.09
CA LEU A 72 10.60 5.43 6.15
C LEU A 72 10.29 4.54 7.36
N LEU A 73 10.00 5.14 8.50
CA LEU A 73 9.69 4.41 9.73
C LEU A 73 8.35 3.65 9.58
N PHE A 74 7.32 4.26 9.00
CA PHE A 74 6.07 3.57 8.67
C PHE A 74 6.26 2.45 7.63
N LEU A 75 7.14 2.63 6.64
CA LEU A 75 7.45 1.57 5.68
C LEU A 75 8.09 0.36 6.37
N PHE A 76 9.21 0.57 7.07
CA PHE A 76 9.97 -0.56 7.62
C PHE A 76 9.31 -1.12 8.87
N VAL A 77 8.95 -0.27 9.83
CA VAL A 77 8.37 -0.70 11.11
C VAL A 77 6.90 -1.06 10.92
N GLY A 78 6.12 -0.23 10.22
CA GLY A 78 4.72 -0.52 9.94
C GLY A 78 4.55 -1.73 9.03
N GLY A 79 5.39 -1.86 7.99
CA GLY A 79 5.43 -3.06 7.15
C GLY A 79 5.83 -4.32 7.92
N TYR A 80 6.85 -4.24 8.78
CA TYR A 80 7.24 -5.38 9.62
C TYR A 80 6.13 -5.82 10.58
N ILE A 81 5.49 -4.86 11.27
CA ILE A 81 4.36 -5.14 12.17
C ILE A 81 3.18 -5.73 11.38
N ALA A 82 2.86 -5.16 10.22
CA ALA A 82 1.80 -5.63 9.34
C ALA A 82 2.02 -7.08 8.90
N ILE A 83 3.24 -7.45 8.51
CA ILE A 83 3.54 -8.77 7.95
C ILE A 83 3.75 -9.83 9.03
N PHE A 84 4.36 -9.51 10.17
CA PHE A 84 4.71 -10.51 11.19
C PHE A 84 3.75 -10.56 12.38
N ILE A 85 3.29 -9.41 12.87
CA ILE A 85 2.54 -9.33 14.14
C ILE A 85 1.04 -9.41 13.87
N LEU A 86 0.54 -8.69 12.86
CA LEU A 86 -0.89 -8.65 12.56
C LEU A 86 -1.50 -10.00 12.19
N PRO A 87 -0.94 -10.82 11.28
CA PRO A 87 -1.52 -12.12 10.96
C PRO A 87 -1.56 -13.03 12.19
N GLY A 88 -0.51 -13.01 13.03
CA GLY A 88 -0.47 -13.80 14.27
C GLY A 88 -1.53 -13.36 15.31
N ILE A 89 -1.85 -12.07 15.39
CA ILE A 89 -2.93 -11.56 16.25
C ILE A 89 -4.30 -11.94 15.68
N ILE A 90 -4.49 -11.80 14.37
CA ILE A 90 -5.77 -12.05 13.70
C ILE A 90 -6.12 -13.54 13.75
N ASP A 91 -5.16 -14.43 13.48
CA ASP A 91 -5.36 -15.87 13.62
C ASP A 91 -5.75 -16.26 15.04
N LYS A 92 -5.03 -15.71 16.03
CA LYS A 92 -5.17 -16.10 17.43
C LYS A 92 -6.40 -15.53 18.13
N PHE A 93 -6.78 -14.28 17.83
CA PHE A 93 -7.91 -13.61 18.47
C PHE A 93 -9.23 -13.75 17.70
N ILE A 94 -9.18 -13.75 16.36
CA ILE A 94 -10.36 -13.64 15.51
C ILE A 94 -10.71 -14.99 14.87
N LEU A 95 -9.76 -15.69 14.24
CA LEU A 95 -10.06 -17.00 13.63
C LEU A 95 -10.36 -18.09 14.66
N SER A 96 -9.77 -18.03 15.86
CA SER A 96 -10.09 -18.96 16.97
C SER A 96 -11.56 -18.93 17.41
N LYS A 97 -12.33 -17.88 17.08
CA LYS A 97 -13.67 -17.65 17.62
C LYS A 97 -14.78 -17.67 16.57
N VAL A 98 -14.44 -17.92 15.31
CA VAL A 98 -15.33 -17.75 14.15
C VAL A 98 -15.36 -19.00 13.29
N SER A 99 -16.56 -19.35 12.80
CA SER A 99 -16.82 -20.46 11.86
C SER A 99 -16.13 -20.29 10.50
N HIS A 100 -15.58 -21.38 9.96
CA HIS A 100 -14.83 -21.46 8.70
C HIS A 100 -15.53 -20.85 7.47
N GLU A 101 -16.87 -20.78 7.44
CA GLU A 101 -17.60 -20.21 6.30
C GLU A 101 -17.56 -18.67 6.21
N SER A 102 -17.27 -17.98 7.31
CA SER A 102 -17.35 -16.50 7.38
C SER A 102 -15.99 -15.81 7.44
N HIS A 103 -14.88 -16.56 7.41
CA HIS A 103 -13.53 -16.03 7.55
C HIS A 103 -13.21 -14.94 6.53
N GLY A 104 -13.48 -15.17 5.23
CA GLY A 104 -13.17 -14.18 4.19
C GLY A 104 -13.93 -12.84 4.31
N LYS A 105 -15.19 -12.85 4.78
CA LYS A 105 -15.97 -11.61 4.97
C LYS A 105 -15.49 -10.80 6.18
N ILE A 106 -15.12 -11.50 7.25
CA ILE A 106 -14.65 -10.87 8.49
C ILE A 106 -13.24 -10.31 8.29
N GLU A 107 -12.36 -11.04 7.62
CA GLU A 107 -11.04 -10.56 7.25
C GLU A 107 -11.11 -9.32 6.35
N LEU A 108 -12.02 -9.29 5.38
CA LEU A 108 -12.25 -8.11 4.53
C LEU A 108 -12.80 -6.92 5.32
N ALA A 109 -13.69 -7.16 6.30
CA ALA A 109 -14.17 -6.11 7.20
C ALA A 109 -13.03 -5.54 8.07
N ILE A 110 -12.15 -6.40 8.59
CA ILE A 110 -10.99 -5.97 9.38
C ILE A 110 -10.02 -5.18 8.52
N LEU A 111 -9.74 -5.62 7.28
CA LEU A 111 -8.93 -4.86 6.32
C LEU A 111 -9.50 -3.46 6.10
N LEU A 112 -10.83 -3.34 5.96
CA LEU A 112 -11.50 -2.06 5.75
C LEU A 112 -11.45 -1.17 7.00
N ILE A 113 -11.58 -1.74 8.19
CA ILE A 113 -11.41 -1.02 9.47
C ILE A 113 -9.97 -0.55 9.63
N MET A 114 -8.98 -1.42 9.34
CA MET A 114 -7.56 -1.08 9.36
C MET A 114 -7.25 0.04 8.38
N LEU A 115 -7.80 -0.01 7.17
CA LEU A 115 -7.69 1.06 6.17
C LEU A 115 -8.20 2.39 6.74
N LEU A 116 -9.42 2.40 7.29
CA LEU A 116 -10.02 3.60 7.88
C LEU A 116 -9.27 4.12 9.11
N ALA A 117 -8.58 3.25 9.86
CA ALA A 117 -7.79 3.64 11.02
C ALA A 117 -6.39 4.15 10.63
N LEU A 118 -5.72 3.50 9.69
CA LEU A 118 -4.36 3.84 9.27
C LEU A 118 -4.29 5.10 8.41
N MET A 119 -5.31 5.38 7.59
CA MET A 119 -5.35 6.62 6.79
C MET A 119 -5.26 7.90 7.65
N PRO A 120 -6.09 8.12 8.68
CA PRO A 120 -5.95 9.27 9.55
C PRO A 120 -4.70 9.18 10.45
N ALA A 121 -4.32 7.98 10.91
CA ALA A 121 -3.11 7.83 11.73
C ALA A 121 -1.84 8.25 10.97
N THR A 122 -1.71 7.87 9.70
CA THR A 122 -0.59 8.27 8.85
C THR A 122 -0.64 9.76 8.50
N PHE A 123 -1.83 10.33 8.29
CA PHE A 123 -1.99 11.77 8.13
C PHE A 123 -1.50 12.58 9.34
N TYR A 124 -1.89 12.18 10.55
CA TYR A 124 -1.41 12.81 11.79
C TYR A 124 0.10 12.62 11.98
N ALA A 125 0.65 11.51 11.52
CA ALA A 125 2.09 11.25 11.52
C ALA A 125 2.87 12.05 10.45
N LYS A 126 2.21 12.92 9.67
CA LYS A 126 2.76 13.61 8.50
C LYS A 126 3.32 12.64 7.43
N ALA A 127 2.87 11.40 7.43
CA ALA A 127 3.11 10.47 6.34
C ALA A 127 2.00 10.61 5.29
N SER A 128 2.27 10.20 4.05
CA SER A 128 1.27 10.24 2.97
C SER A 128 0.12 9.28 3.26
N TYR A 129 -1.13 9.68 2.96
CA TYR A 129 -2.32 8.82 3.12
C TYR A 129 -2.22 7.49 2.38
N LEU A 130 -1.52 7.50 1.25
CA LEU A 130 -1.25 6.31 0.43
C LEU A 130 -0.44 5.26 1.21
N MET A 131 0.43 5.69 2.15
CA MET A 131 1.18 4.77 2.99
C MET A 131 0.32 4.03 3.99
N GLY A 132 -0.67 4.69 4.61
CA GLY A 132 -1.61 4.04 5.50
C GLY A 132 -2.43 2.97 4.77
N ALA A 133 -2.86 3.30 3.55
CA ALA A 133 -3.58 2.36 2.69
C ALA A 133 -2.73 1.15 2.30
N PHE A 134 -1.45 1.39 1.97
CA PHE A 134 -0.51 0.34 1.59
C PHE A 134 -0.21 -0.63 2.74
N VAL A 135 0.11 -0.11 3.94
CA VAL A 135 0.39 -0.95 5.13
C VAL A 135 -0.83 -1.78 5.53
N ALA A 136 -2.03 -1.21 5.43
CA ALA A 136 -3.28 -1.96 5.65
C ALA A 136 -3.44 -3.12 4.66
N GLY A 137 -3.14 -2.91 3.38
CA GLY A 137 -3.18 -3.97 2.35
C GLY A 137 -2.11 -5.05 2.56
N LEU A 138 -0.87 -4.65 2.90
CA LEU A 138 0.23 -5.58 3.19
C LEU A 138 -0.06 -6.52 4.35
N SER A 139 -0.81 -6.06 5.35
CA SER A 139 -1.15 -6.86 6.54
C SER A 139 -1.91 -8.16 6.22
N PHE A 140 -2.42 -8.26 4.99
CA PHE A 140 -3.41 -9.23 4.56
C PHE A 140 -3.04 -9.91 3.23
N CYS A 141 -1.86 -9.65 2.68
CA CYS A 141 -1.43 -10.19 1.39
C CYS A 141 -1.22 -11.71 1.40
N THR A 142 -1.08 -12.32 2.59
CA THR A 142 -0.79 -13.75 2.75
C THR A 142 -2.06 -14.62 2.86
N SER A 143 -3.24 -14.02 3.11
CA SER A 143 -4.50 -14.77 3.27
C SER A 143 -5.18 -15.04 1.93
N HIS A 144 -5.34 -16.32 1.59
CA HIS A 144 -6.02 -16.75 0.37
C HIS A 144 -7.55 -16.53 0.45
N ALA A 145 -8.15 -16.76 1.62
CA ALA A 145 -9.59 -16.57 1.82
C ALA A 145 -10.02 -15.10 1.65
N LEU A 146 -9.15 -14.17 2.09
CA LEU A 146 -9.33 -12.74 1.89
C LEU A 146 -9.20 -12.35 0.42
N HIS A 147 -8.23 -12.93 -0.29
CA HIS A 147 -8.07 -12.67 -1.72
C HIS A 147 -9.34 -13.01 -2.50
N ASP A 148 -9.94 -14.17 -2.24
CA ASP A 148 -11.17 -14.59 -2.91
C ASP A 148 -12.36 -13.68 -2.56
N ALA A 149 -12.51 -13.31 -1.28
CA ALA A 149 -13.56 -12.39 -0.84
C ALA A 149 -13.38 -10.99 -1.43
N PHE A 150 -12.14 -10.50 -1.47
CA PHE A 150 -11.79 -9.19 -2.02
C PHE A 150 -12.01 -9.15 -3.53
N VAL A 151 -11.56 -10.16 -4.27
CA VAL A 151 -11.82 -10.25 -5.71
C VAL A 151 -13.31 -10.40 -6.00
N GLY A 152 -14.07 -11.12 -5.18
CA GLY A 152 -15.53 -11.22 -5.32
C GLY A 152 -16.26 -9.89 -5.18
N GLN A 153 -15.87 -9.07 -4.19
CA GLN A 153 -16.58 -7.83 -3.86
C GLN A 153 -15.97 -6.58 -4.53
N PHE A 154 -14.65 -6.42 -4.48
CA PHE A 154 -13.97 -5.21 -4.93
C PHE A 154 -13.61 -5.20 -6.41
N LYS A 155 -13.56 -6.34 -7.12
CA LYS A 155 -13.17 -6.37 -8.53
C LYS A 155 -14.02 -5.46 -9.41
N ARG A 156 -15.34 -5.40 -9.19
CA ARG A 156 -16.25 -4.52 -9.94
C ARG A 156 -15.94 -3.04 -9.68
N LEU A 157 -15.72 -2.70 -8.41
CA LEU A 157 -15.36 -1.35 -7.97
C LEU A 157 -14.01 -0.93 -8.54
N LEU A 158 -13.01 -1.80 -8.47
CA LEU A 158 -11.66 -1.56 -8.98
C LEU A 158 -11.65 -1.38 -10.49
N GLN A 159 -12.39 -2.21 -11.23
CA GLN A 159 -12.51 -2.08 -12.69
C GLN A 159 -13.19 -0.77 -13.09
N TRP A 160 -14.19 -0.33 -12.34
CA TRP A 160 -14.84 0.95 -12.57
C TRP A 160 -13.90 2.13 -12.24
N LEU A 161 -13.18 2.06 -11.12
CA LEU A 161 -12.21 3.09 -10.72
C LEU A 161 -11.05 3.21 -11.71
N MET A 162 -10.52 2.09 -12.20
CA MET A 162 -9.48 2.04 -13.22
C MET A 162 -9.92 2.73 -14.51
N ARG A 163 -11.18 2.52 -14.95
CA ARG A 163 -11.72 3.21 -16.12
C ARG A 163 -11.74 4.72 -15.92
N ILE A 164 -12.06 5.21 -14.72
CA ILE A 164 -12.05 6.65 -14.42
C ILE A 164 -10.62 7.18 -14.42
N PHE A 165 -9.68 6.45 -13.79
CA PHE A 165 -8.28 6.86 -13.71
C PHE A 165 -7.62 7.01 -15.08
N PHE A 166 -7.84 6.07 -16.00
CA PHE A 166 -7.26 6.11 -17.35
C PHE A 166 -8.01 6.99 -18.35
N CYS A 167 -9.20 7.49 -18.01
CA CYS A 167 -9.94 8.42 -18.86
C CYS A 167 -9.51 9.88 -18.66
N ARG A 168 -8.66 10.14 -17.66
CA ARG A 168 -8.06 11.45 -17.38
C ARG A 168 -6.58 11.42 -17.70
#